data_AF-A0A2J2H8H4-F1
#
_entry.id   AF-A0A2J2H8H4-F1
#
_cell.length_a   1.000
_cell.length_b   1.000
_cell.length_c   1.000
_cell.angle_alpha   90.00
_cell.angle_beta   90.00
_cell.angle_gamma   90.00
#
_symmetry.space_group_name_H-M   'P 1'
#
loop_
_entity.id
_entity.type
_entity.pdbx_description
1 polymer ?
#
loop_
_entity_poly.entity_id
_entity_poly.type
_entity_poly.pdbx_seq_one_letter_code
_entity_poly.pdbx_strand_id
1 'polypeptide(L)'
;MRSQVALAIPPPSPSPTQTLYGTLMKTHLYNTFLEYTRPYIEHVLNEPEAAEEEAQKLLNDTKFLYLLNMLSQDAALTISEDKLRETCEHVRGKFKEFGIDIEDPMEIILEHELWKLRQIRENFDKFTTMLLNFAAESPEDAYRYAVILTALTLLLIASLNAKTREKLESIANEIRELTDELELYTLTFMVALEENEEENKAVTTARSPEELRKALEAA
;
A
#
# COMPACT_ATOMS: atom_id res chain seq x y z
N MET A 1 30.43 16.46 -13.54
CA MET A 1 29.81 15.12 -13.58
C MET A 1 28.60 15.17 -12.67
N ARG A 2 27.39 15.18 -13.23
CA ARG A 2 26.14 15.20 -12.46
C ARG A 2 25.92 13.79 -11.92
N SER A 3 25.76 13.70 -10.60
CA SER A 3 25.38 12.47 -9.89
C SER A 3 24.03 12.00 -10.45
N GLN A 4 24.02 10.89 -11.18
CA GLN A 4 22.79 10.12 -11.36
C GLN A 4 22.51 9.48 -10.00
N VAL A 5 21.64 10.11 -9.22
CA VAL A 5 20.92 9.40 -8.17
C VAL A 5 20.07 8.39 -8.93
N ALA A 6 20.54 7.15 -9.02
CA ALA A 6 19.68 6.05 -9.40
C ALA A 6 18.60 6.02 -8.32
N LEU A 7 17.40 6.53 -8.65
CA LEU A 7 16.19 6.24 -7.90
C LEU A 7 16.07 4.72 -7.94
N ALA A 8 16.56 4.06 -6.89
CA ALA A 8 16.29 2.67 -6.66
C ALA A 8 14.78 2.61 -6.44
N ILE A 9 14.06 2.08 -7.42
CA ILE A 9 12.63 1.83 -7.29
C ILE A 9 12.47 1.01 -6.01
N PRO A 10 11.85 1.56 -4.95
CA PRO A 10 11.72 0.83 -3.71
C PRO A 10 10.90 -0.43 -4.00
N PRO A 11 11.23 -1.58 -3.36
CA PRO A 11 10.41 -2.77 -3.48
C PRO A 11 8.96 -2.43 -3.13
N PRO A 12 7.96 -3.12 -3.71
CA PRO A 12 6.56 -2.82 -3.44
C PRO A 12 6.31 -2.81 -1.93
N SER A 13 5.94 -1.64 -1.41
CA SER A 13 5.69 -1.45 0.02
C SER A 13 4.58 -2.41 0.48
N PRO A 14 4.68 -3.01 1.68
CA PRO A 14 3.55 -3.65 2.32
C PRO A 14 2.47 -2.61 2.47
N SER A 15 1.27 -3.11 2.48
CA SER A 15 0.13 -2.28 2.71
C SER A 15 0.04 -1.95 4.22
N PRO A 16 -0.33 -0.72 4.60
CA PRO A 16 -0.41 -0.28 6.00
C PRO A 16 -1.07 -1.27 6.96
N THR A 17 -2.17 -1.90 6.54
CA THR A 17 -2.98 -2.78 7.39
C THR A 17 -2.34 -4.17 7.56
N GLN A 18 -1.63 -4.66 6.55
CA GLN A 18 -0.81 -5.88 6.67
C GLN A 18 0.30 -5.71 7.71
N THR A 19 0.98 -4.57 7.69
CA THR A 19 1.98 -4.25 8.71
C THR A 19 1.31 -4.16 10.09
N LEU A 20 0.17 -3.51 10.17
CA LEU A 20 -0.55 -3.38 11.44
C LEU A 20 -1.02 -4.73 12.02
N TYR A 21 -1.43 -5.66 11.16
CA TYR A 21 -1.80 -7.03 11.58
C TYR A 21 -0.64 -7.75 12.28
N GLY A 22 0.60 -7.55 11.82
CA GLY A 22 1.79 -8.06 12.50
C GLY A 22 1.93 -7.55 13.93
N THR A 23 1.65 -6.26 14.18
CA THR A 23 1.56 -5.68 15.55
C THR A 23 0.48 -6.35 16.36
N LEU A 24 -0.63 -6.66 15.69
CA LEU A 24 -1.75 -7.47 16.15
C LEU A 24 -1.28 -8.78 16.81
N MET A 25 -0.55 -9.54 16.00
CA MET A 25 -0.18 -10.93 16.24
C MET A 25 1.11 -11.10 17.05
N LYS A 26 1.91 -10.05 17.22
CA LYS A 26 3.16 -10.06 18.00
C LYS A 26 4.18 -11.10 17.54
N THR A 27 4.36 -11.24 16.22
CA THR A 27 5.35 -12.17 15.67
C THR A 27 6.78 -11.67 15.93
N HIS A 28 7.77 -12.58 15.93
CA HIS A 28 9.17 -12.16 16.12
C HIS A 28 9.64 -11.20 15.03
N LEU A 29 9.35 -11.51 13.77
CA LEU A 29 9.68 -10.64 12.62
C LEU A 29 9.09 -9.25 12.80
N TYR A 30 7.84 -9.19 13.28
CA TYR A 30 7.18 -7.93 13.52
C TYR A 30 7.77 -7.15 14.71
N ASN A 31 8.13 -7.82 15.82
CA ASN A 31 8.81 -7.16 16.93
C ASN A 31 10.14 -6.55 16.48
N THR A 32 10.89 -7.24 15.62
CA THR A 32 12.13 -6.70 15.03
C THR A 32 11.86 -5.49 14.14
N PHE A 33 10.78 -5.50 13.35
CA PHE A 33 10.35 -4.33 12.59
C PHE A 33 10.00 -3.15 13.50
N LEU A 34 9.21 -3.36 14.55
CA LEU A 34 8.88 -2.29 15.52
C LEU A 34 10.10 -1.74 16.22
N GLU A 35 11.02 -2.59 16.66
CA GLU A 35 12.26 -2.14 17.29
C GLU A 35 13.07 -1.27 16.34
N TYR A 36 13.10 -1.63 15.05
CA TYR A 36 13.78 -0.86 14.02
C TYR A 36 13.11 0.50 13.77
N THR A 37 11.79 0.51 13.63
CA THR A 37 11.01 1.70 13.26
C THR A 37 10.62 2.56 14.45
N ARG A 38 10.90 2.13 15.68
CA ARG A 38 10.54 2.85 16.91
C ARG A 38 10.88 4.34 16.91
N PRO A 39 12.12 4.77 16.53
CA PRO A 39 12.44 6.19 16.56
C PRO A 39 11.56 7.02 15.63
N TYR A 40 11.21 6.45 14.47
CA TYR A 40 10.35 7.07 13.45
C TYR A 40 8.90 7.14 13.93
N ILE A 41 8.38 6.05 14.50
CA ILE A 41 7.04 6.00 15.11
C ILE A 41 6.92 6.99 16.27
N GLU A 42 7.95 7.09 17.13
CA GLU A 42 7.98 8.04 18.24
C GLU A 42 8.02 9.49 17.75
N HIS A 43 8.74 9.77 16.66
CA HIS A 43 8.74 11.09 16.04
C HIS A 43 7.35 11.44 15.49
N VAL A 44 6.75 10.57 14.66
CA VAL A 44 5.40 10.76 14.11
C VAL A 44 4.32 10.86 15.20
N LEU A 45 4.48 10.15 16.32
CA LEU A 45 3.57 10.27 17.46
C LEU A 45 3.62 11.66 18.15
N ASN A 46 4.71 12.40 17.98
CA ASN A 46 4.89 13.74 18.54
C ASN A 46 4.65 14.85 17.51
N GLU A 47 5.01 14.61 16.26
CA GLU A 47 4.88 15.52 15.13
C GLU A 47 4.27 14.74 13.94
N PRO A 48 2.93 14.55 13.90
CA PRO A 48 2.29 13.75 12.86
C PRO A 48 2.56 14.23 11.44
N GLU A 49 2.70 15.55 11.22
CA GLU A 49 3.05 16.13 9.93
C GLU A 49 4.42 15.66 9.37
N ALA A 50 5.29 15.12 10.24
CA ALA A 50 6.58 14.57 9.82
C ALA A 50 6.47 13.17 9.18
N ALA A 51 5.27 12.57 9.11
CA ALA A 51 5.08 11.20 8.63
C ALA A 51 5.63 10.95 7.22
N GLU A 52 5.42 11.89 6.29
CA GLU A 52 5.97 11.78 4.95
C GLU A 52 7.50 11.90 4.93
N GLU A 53 8.07 12.81 5.72
CA GLU A 53 9.53 12.99 5.81
C GLU A 53 10.20 11.73 6.38
N GLU A 54 9.63 11.16 7.44
CA GLU A 54 10.12 9.92 8.05
C GLU A 54 9.96 8.72 7.11
N ALA A 55 8.86 8.64 6.36
CA ALA A 55 8.66 7.64 5.33
C ALA A 55 9.73 7.72 4.24
N GLN A 56 10.07 8.91 3.76
CA GLN A 56 11.13 9.11 2.77
C GLN A 56 12.51 8.70 3.32
N LYS A 57 12.83 9.01 4.59
CA LYS A 57 14.07 8.55 5.22
C LYS A 57 14.15 7.02 5.26
N LEU A 58 13.06 6.36 5.66
CA LEU A 58 12.96 4.90 5.72
C LEU A 58 13.08 4.24 4.35
N LEU A 59 12.46 4.80 3.31
CA LEU A 59 12.55 4.25 1.95
C LEU A 59 13.96 4.35 1.35
N ASN A 60 14.80 5.24 1.87
CA ASN A 60 16.22 5.31 1.52
C ASN A 60 17.11 4.37 2.37
N ASP A 61 16.54 3.66 3.34
CA ASP A 61 17.24 2.76 4.23
C ASP A 61 17.12 1.31 3.75
N THR A 62 18.24 0.75 3.29
CA THR A 62 18.28 -0.63 2.79
C THR A 62 17.82 -1.66 3.83
N LYS A 63 18.14 -1.48 5.11
CA LYS A 63 17.75 -2.43 6.16
C LYS A 63 16.25 -2.37 6.41
N PHE A 64 15.66 -1.18 6.37
CA PHE A 64 14.21 -1.03 6.40
C PHE A 64 13.57 -1.78 5.24
N LEU A 65 14.03 -1.56 4.00
CA LEU A 65 13.46 -2.19 2.81
C LEU A 65 13.46 -3.73 2.89
N TYR A 66 14.52 -4.35 3.45
CA TYR A 66 14.55 -5.79 3.68
C TYR A 66 13.53 -6.27 4.71
N LEU A 67 13.46 -5.61 5.87
CA LEU A 67 12.48 -5.94 6.92
C LEU A 67 11.06 -5.79 6.39
N LEU A 68 10.83 -4.70 5.68
CA LEU A 68 9.57 -4.34 5.05
C LEU A 68 9.13 -5.41 4.05
N ASN A 69 10.04 -5.83 3.15
CA ASN A 69 9.74 -6.87 2.16
C ASN A 69 9.42 -8.24 2.79
N MET A 70 10.16 -8.65 3.83
CA MET A 70 9.88 -9.92 4.55
C MET A 70 8.50 -9.89 5.22
N LEU A 71 8.11 -8.76 5.81
CA LEU A 71 6.79 -8.60 6.40
C LEU A 71 5.68 -8.64 5.35
N SER A 72 5.86 -8.00 4.19
CA SER A 72 4.88 -8.07 3.09
C SER A 72 4.60 -9.52 2.69
N GLN A 73 5.66 -10.32 2.55
CA GLN A 73 5.53 -11.72 2.15
C GLN A 73 4.82 -12.56 3.23
N ASP A 74 5.21 -12.40 4.50
CA ASP A 74 4.56 -13.09 5.61
C ASP A 74 3.07 -12.75 5.70
N ALA A 75 2.74 -11.46 5.60
CA ALA A 75 1.35 -11.01 5.65
C ALA A 75 0.53 -11.52 4.45
N ALA A 76 1.02 -11.39 3.22
CA ALA A 76 0.31 -11.85 2.03
C ALA A 76 -0.07 -13.35 2.10
N LEU A 77 0.82 -14.16 2.67
CA LEU A 77 0.62 -15.60 2.82
C LEU A 77 -0.31 -15.97 3.99
N THR A 78 -0.41 -15.14 5.02
CA THR A 78 -1.06 -15.53 6.29
C THR A 78 -2.35 -14.77 6.60
N ILE A 79 -2.53 -13.54 6.11
CA ILE A 79 -3.65 -12.68 6.50
C ILE A 79 -4.93 -13.03 5.71
N SER A 80 -6.05 -13.28 6.38
CA SER A 80 -7.35 -13.41 5.69
C SER A 80 -8.00 -12.04 5.46
N GLU A 81 -8.92 -11.94 4.50
CA GLU A 81 -9.72 -10.72 4.33
C GLU A 81 -10.48 -10.35 5.61
N ASP A 82 -11.04 -11.34 6.32
CA ASP A 82 -11.74 -11.11 7.58
C ASP A 82 -10.79 -10.53 8.65
N LYS A 83 -9.54 -11.00 8.73
CA LYS A 83 -8.55 -10.43 9.65
C LYS A 83 -8.08 -9.04 9.25
N LEU A 84 -8.04 -8.74 7.96
CA LEU A 84 -7.79 -7.38 7.49
C LEU A 84 -8.91 -6.43 7.95
N ARG A 85 -10.18 -6.83 7.78
CA ARG A 85 -11.35 -6.08 8.25
C ARG A 85 -11.33 -5.87 9.76
N GLU A 86 -11.10 -6.94 10.54
CA GLU A 86 -10.98 -6.84 12.00
C GLU A 86 -9.85 -5.89 12.44
N THR A 87 -8.74 -5.86 11.70
CA THR A 87 -7.61 -4.96 11.99
C THR A 87 -8.00 -3.50 11.76
N CYS A 88 -8.65 -3.19 10.64
CA CYS A 88 -9.18 -1.84 10.38
C CYS A 88 -10.23 -1.42 11.42
N GLU A 89 -11.14 -2.32 11.78
CA GLU A 89 -12.14 -2.06 12.83
C GLU A 89 -11.50 -1.77 14.19
N HIS A 90 -10.43 -2.47 14.53
CA HIS A 90 -9.69 -2.22 15.77
C HIS A 90 -9.11 -0.79 15.81
N VAL A 91 -8.49 -0.35 14.71
CA VAL A 91 -7.99 1.03 14.60
C VAL A 91 -9.13 2.03 14.66
N ARG A 92 -10.19 1.83 13.87
CA ARG A 92 -11.35 2.71 13.85
C ARG A 92 -11.96 2.85 15.24
N GLY A 93 -12.05 1.74 15.98
CA GLY A 93 -12.47 1.71 17.38
C GLY A 93 -11.63 2.62 18.27
N LYS A 94 -10.31 2.62 18.10
CA LYS A 94 -9.38 3.49 18.86
C LYS A 94 -9.68 4.97 18.67
N PHE A 95 -9.98 5.44 17.46
CA PHE A 95 -10.33 6.84 17.22
C PHE A 95 -11.74 7.17 17.73
N LYS A 96 -12.68 6.25 17.54
CA LYS A 96 -14.06 6.37 18.01
C LYS A 96 -14.15 6.52 19.53
N GLU A 97 -13.28 5.86 20.30
CA GLU A 97 -13.16 6.04 21.76
C GLU A 97 -12.97 7.50 22.19
N PHE A 98 -12.38 8.33 21.32
CA PHE A 98 -12.13 9.75 21.57
C PHE A 98 -13.11 10.68 20.83
N GLY A 99 -14.10 10.11 20.13
CA GLY A 99 -15.07 10.86 19.33
C GLY A 99 -14.47 11.49 18.08
N ILE A 100 -13.44 10.87 17.50
CA ILE A 100 -12.81 11.30 16.25
C ILE A 100 -13.31 10.36 15.15
N ASP A 101 -13.83 10.96 14.09
CA ASP A 101 -14.35 10.23 12.93
C ASP A 101 -13.27 10.06 11.85
N ILE A 102 -12.99 8.81 11.50
CA ILE A 102 -12.07 8.42 10.43
C ILE A 102 -12.68 7.28 9.59
N GLU A 103 -14.02 7.21 9.51
CA GLU A 103 -14.70 6.15 8.76
C GLU A 103 -14.27 6.12 7.29
N ASP A 104 -14.46 7.21 6.54
CA ASP A 104 -14.12 7.26 5.11
C ASP A 104 -12.64 6.93 4.81
N PRO A 105 -11.64 7.54 5.50
CA PRO A 105 -10.23 7.19 5.28
C PRO A 105 -9.92 5.71 5.55
N MET A 106 -10.53 5.13 6.59
CA MET A 106 -10.31 3.72 6.90
C MET A 106 -10.98 2.78 5.90
N GLU A 107 -12.12 3.18 5.32
CA GLU A 107 -12.75 2.44 4.22
C GLU A 107 -11.88 2.47 2.96
N ILE A 108 -11.32 3.62 2.58
CA ILE A 108 -10.40 3.75 1.44
C ILE A 108 -9.16 2.86 1.63
N ILE A 109 -8.54 2.92 2.82
CA ILE A 109 -7.40 2.06 3.16
C ILE A 109 -7.82 0.59 3.02
N LEU A 110 -8.93 0.19 3.64
CA LEU A 110 -9.39 -1.20 3.61
C LEU A 110 -9.70 -1.68 2.19
N GLU A 111 -10.30 -0.84 1.34
CA GLU A 111 -10.58 -1.16 -0.06
C GLU A 111 -9.29 -1.42 -0.83
N HIS A 112 -8.33 -0.48 -0.74
CA HIS A 112 -7.02 -0.62 -1.36
C HIS A 112 -6.33 -1.93 -0.95
N GLU A 113 -6.36 -2.22 0.35
CA GLU A 113 -5.73 -3.38 0.96
C GLU A 113 -6.35 -4.70 0.51
N LEU A 114 -7.68 -4.78 0.50
CA LEU A 114 -8.43 -5.95 0.03
C LEU A 114 -8.20 -6.19 -1.46
N TRP A 115 -8.27 -5.13 -2.27
CA TRP A 115 -7.99 -5.20 -3.69
C TRP A 115 -6.58 -5.74 -3.93
N LYS A 116 -5.56 -5.15 -3.30
CA LYS A 116 -4.16 -5.60 -3.42
C LYS A 116 -3.97 -7.05 -2.98
N LEU A 117 -4.59 -7.45 -1.86
CA LEU A 117 -4.50 -8.83 -1.36
C LEU A 117 -5.09 -9.83 -2.36
N ARG A 118 -6.24 -9.52 -2.97
CA ARG A 118 -6.85 -10.33 -4.03
C ARG A 118 -5.95 -10.41 -5.24
N GLN A 119 -5.39 -9.29 -5.71
CA GLN A 119 -4.47 -9.28 -6.85
C GLN A 119 -3.23 -10.15 -6.61
N ILE A 120 -2.65 -10.08 -5.40
CA ILE A 120 -1.50 -10.93 -5.04
C ILE A 120 -1.86 -12.42 -5.07
N ARG A 121 -3.10 -12.78 -4.72
CA ARG A 121 -3.54 -14.19 -4.62
C ARG A 121 -4.03 -14.79 -5.92
N GLU A 122 -4.71 -13.99 -6.73
CA GLU A 122 -5.49 -14.47 -7.87
C GLU A 122 -4.86 -14.07 -9.21
N ASN A 123 -4.18 -12.93 -9.27
CA ASN A 123 -3.68 -12.31 -10.51
C ASN A 123 -2.22 -11.84 -10.40
N PHE A 124 -1.39 -12.56 -9.64
CA PHE A 124 -0.06 -12.11 -9.23
C PHE A 124 0.84 -11.65 -10.39
N ASP A 125 0.87 -12.39 -11.49
CA ASP A 125 1.73 -12.08 -12.64
C ASP A 125 1.32 -10.75 -13.29
N LYS A 126 0.02 -10.58 -13.59
CA LYS A 126 -0.52 -9.33 -14.16
C LYS A 126 -0.30 -8.15 -13.23
N PHE A 127 -0.58 -8.34 -11.95
CA PHE A 127 -0.40 -7.33 -10.91
C PHE A 127 1.05 -6.87 -10.82
N THR A 128 1.98 -7.82 -10.80
CA THR A 128 3.42 -7.52 -10.74
C THR A 128 3.89 -6.82 -12.02
N THR A 129 3.46 -7.26 -13.21
CA THR A 129 3.78 -6.60 -14.48
C THR A 129 3.26 -5.16 -14.49
N MET A 130 2.01 -4.93 -14.08
CA MET A 130 1.44 -3.59 -13.99
C MET A 130 2.26 -2.68 -13.07
N LEU A 131 2.60 -3.14 -11.85
CA LEU A 131 3.40 -2.35 -10.92
C LEU A 131 4.81 -2.04 -11.45
N LEU A 132 5.45 -2.99 -12.13
CA LEU A 132 6.78 -2.79 -12.72
C LEU A 132 6.73 -1.80 -13.89
N ASN A 133 5.70 -1.87 -14.73
CA ASN A 133 5.50 -0.91 -15.82
C ASN A 133 5.23 0.48 -15.26
N PHE A 134 4.34 0.60 -14.26
CA PHE A 134 4.06 1.86 -13.58
C PHE A 134 5.34 2.49 -13.00
N ALA A 135 6.19 1.70 -12.34
CA ALA A 135 7.45 2.21 -11.80
C ALA A 135 8.50 2.56 -12.87
N ALA A 136 8.45 1.93 -14.04
CA ALA A 136 9.34 2.24 -15.15
C ALA A 136 8.88 3.48 -15.94
N GLU A 137 7.58 3.67 -16.10
CA GLU A 137 6.97 4.74 -16.88
C GLU A 137 6.80 6.03 -16.06
N SER A 138 6.48 5.89 -14.77
CA SER A 138 6.23 7.00 -13.84
C SER A 138 6.97 6.80 -12.51
N PRO A 139 8.32 6.87 -12.49
CA PRO A 139 9.11 6.58 -11.29
C PRO A 139 8.86 7.55 -10.14
N GLU A 140 8.59 8.83 -10.40
CA GLU A 140 8.23 9.80 -9.37
C GLU A 140 6.90 9.44 -8.68
N ASP A 141 5.88 9.05 -9.45
CA ASP A 141 4.57 8.64 -8.92
C ASP A 141 4.67 7.32 -8.16
N ALA A 142 5.49 6.38 -8.65
CA ALA A 142 5.75 5.13 -7.93
C ALA A 142 6.45 5.37 -6.58
N TYR A 143 7.39 6.31 -6.53
CA TYR A 143 7.99 6.72 -5.27
C TYR A 143 6.97 7.40 -4.34
N ARG A 144 6.12 8.30 -4.87
CA ARG A 144 5.06 8.95 -4.10
C ARG A 144 4.09 7.95 -3.50
N TYR A 145 3.62 6.98 -4.29
CA TYR A 145 2.79 5.88 -3.82
C TYR A 145 3.46 5.09 -2.68
N ALA A 146 4.77 4.78 -2.80
CA ALA A 146 5.51 4.11 -1.73
C ALA A 146 5.64 4.95 -0.46
N VAL A 147 5.82 6.27 -0.58
CA VAL A 147 5.84 7.22 0.55
C VAL A 147 4.49 7.22 1.27
N ILE A 148 3.38 7.35 0.54
CA ILE A 148 2.02 7.36 1.11
C ILE A 148 1.77 6.10 1.94
N LEU A 149 2.02 4.91 1.37
CA LEU A 149 1.83 3.65 2.10
C LEU A 149 2.70 3.57 3.35
N THR A 150 3.94 4.05 3.28
CA THR A 150 4.87 4.01 4.42
C THR A 150 4.45 5.02 5.50
N ALA A 151 4.03 6.22 5.12
CA ALA A 151 3.55 7.25 6.03
C ALA A 151 2.25 6.82 6.73
N LEU A 152 1.29 6.28 5.98
CA LEU A 152 0.06 5.69 6.55
C LEU A 152 0.38 4.56 7.53
N THR A 153 1.37 3.70 7.22
CA THR A 153 1.82 2.66 8.15
C THR A 153 2.32 3.26 9.47
N LEU A 154 3.17 4.29 9.41
CA LEU A 154 3.69 4.95 10.61
C LEU A 154 2.56 5.61 11.42
N LEU A 155 1.65 6.34 10.76
CA LEU A 155 0.52 7.01 11.39
C LEU A 155 -0.43 6.03 12.07
N LEU A 156 -0.78 4.92 11.42
CA LEU A 156 -1.64 3.89 11.99
C LEU A 156 -0.99 3.25 13.23
N ILE A 157 0.30 2.92 13.19
CA ILE A 157 1.01 2.36 14.36
C ILE A 157 1.14 3.42 15.47
N ALA A 158 1.44 4.68 15.12
CA ALA A 158 1.51 5.78 16.08
C ALA A 158 0.15 6.00 16.78
N SER A 159 -0.96 5.88 16.05
CA SER A 159 -2.32 6.03 16.60
C SER A 159 -2.62 5.02 17.71
N LEU A 160 -2.14 3.78 17.59
CA LEU A 160 -2.29 2.76 18.62
C LEU A 160 -1.54 3.12 19.91
N ASN A 161 -0.45 3.88 19.79
CA ASN A 161 0.36 4.36 20.91
C ASN A 161 -0.11 5.70 21.49
N ALA A 162 -1.01 6.41 20.80
CA ALA A 162 -1.52 7.69 21.24
C ALA A 162 -2.47 7.54 22.45
N LYS A 163 -2.27 8.43 23.43
CA LYS A 163 -2.98 8.43 24.73
C LYS A 163 -3.91 9.63 24.92
N THR A 164 -3.86 10.61 24.03
CA THR A 164 -4.64 11.84 24.13
C THR A 164 -5.46 12.04 22.87
N ARG A 165 -6.63 12.67 23.03
CA ARG A 165 -7.49 13.06 21.91
C ARG A 165 -6.74 13.95 20.92
N GLU A 166 -6.04 14.97 21.42
CA GLU A 166 -5.31 15.95 20.60
C GLU A 166 -4.30 15.28 19.66
N LYS A 167 -3.53 14.30 20.15
CA LYS A 167 -2.58 13.53 19.32
C LYS A 167 -3.30 12.70 18.27
N LEU A 168 -4.38 12.00 18.65
CA LEU A 168 -5.17 11.24 17.69
C LEU A 168 -5.83 12.13 16.65
N GLU A 169 -6.26 13.34 17.02
CA GLU A 169 -6.93 14.27 16.11
C GLU A 169 -5.94 14.83 15.08
N SER A 170 -4.70 15.14 15.49
CA SER A 170 -3.62 15.50 14.56
C SER A 170 -3.25 14.33 13.64
N ILE A 171 -3.09 13.11 14.16
CA ILE A 171 -2.84 11.91 13.33
C ILE A 171 -3.99 11.67 12.34
N ALA A 172 -5.24 11.87 12.76
CA ALA A 172 -6.41 11.69 11.88
C ALA A 172 -6.41 12.66 10.69
N ASN A 173 -5.93 13.89 10.88
CA ASN A 173 -5.84 14.88 9.79
C ASN A 173 -4.84 14.41 8.73
N GLU A 174 -3.64 13.98 9.14
CA GLU A 174 -2.62 13.44 8.24
C GLU A 174 -3.10 12.18 7.50
N ILE A 175 -3.81 11.29 8.19
CA ILE A 175 -4.42 10.10 7.56
C ILE A 175 -5.38 10.52 6.45
N ARG A 176 -6.27 11.50 6.70
CA ARG A 176 -7.25 11.96 5.68
C ARG A 176 -6.56 12.48 4.43
N GLU A 177 -5.56 13.35 4.60
CA GLU A 177 -4.84 13.95 3.46
C GLU A 177 -4.15 12.88 2.61
N LEU A 178 -3.51 11.90 3.24
CA LEU A 178 -2.83 10.81 2.53
C LEU A 178 -3.79 9.80 1.88
N THR A 179 -4.98 9.60 2.45
CA THR A 179 -5.96 8.66 1.89
C THR A 179 -6.61 9.15 0.61
N ASP A 180 -6.83 10.46 0.46
CA ASP A 180 -7.39 11.03 -0.76
C ASP A 180 -6.47 10.72 -1.96
N GLU A 181 -5.15 10.81 -1.77
CA GLU A 181 -4.18 10.48 -2.81
C GLU A 181 -4.05 8.96 -3.03
N LEU A 182 -4.17 8.16 -1.97
CA LEU A 182 -4.20 6.69 -2.09
C LEU A 182 -5.39 6.21 -2.93
N GLU A 183 -6.56 6.85 -2.80
CA GLU A 183 -7.75 6.52 -3.58
C GLU A 183 -7.48 6.69 -5.09
N LEU A 184 -6.85 7.79 -5.50
CA LEU A 184 -6.49 8.05 -6.89
C LEU A 184 -5.57 6.97 -7.46
N TYR A 185 -4.55 6.55 -6.70
CA TYR A 185 -3.69 5.44 -7.12
C TYR A 185 -4.46 4.12 -7.24
N THR A 186 -5.34 3.85 -6.28
CA THR A 186 -6.16 2.62 -6.26
C THR A 186 -7.03 2.52 -7.51
N LEU A 187 -7.77 3.60 -7.83
CA LEU A 187 -8.61 3.67 -9.03
C LEU A 187 -7.79 3.53 -10.31
N THR A 188 -6.64 4.20 -10.39
CA THR A 188 -5.73 4.12 -11.54
C THR A 188 -5.26 2.70 -11.78
N PHE A 189 -4.85 2.00 -10.72
CA PHE A 189 -4.38 0.62 -10.85
C PHE A 189 -5.50 -0.38 -11.18
N MET A 190 -6.71 -0.15 -10.67
CA MET A 190 -7.89 -0.96 -11.04
C MET A 190 -8.15 -0.87 -12.54
N VAL A 191 -8.21 0.36 -13.09
CA VAL A 191 -8.41 0.59 -14.53
C VAL A 191 -7.29 -0.05 -15.35
N ALA A 192 -6.03 0.17 -14.97
CA ALA A 192 -4.88 -0.39 -15.69
C ALA A 192 -4.89 -1.93 -15.72
N LEU A 193 -5.42 -2.59 -14.69
CA LEU A 193 -5.56 -4.05 -14.66
C LEU A 193 -6.75 -4.55 -15.48
N GLU A 194 -7.87 -3.82 -15.49
CA GLU A 194 -9.06 -4.15 -16.30
C GLU A 194 -8.78 -4.02 -17.81
N GLU A 195 -8.11 -2.94 -18.23
CA GLU A 195 -7.70 -2.73 -19.64
C GLU A 195 -6.78 -3.85 -20.13
N ASN A 196 -5.86 -4.32 -19.27
CA ASN A 196 -5.01 -5.48 -19.55
C ASN A 196 -5.81 -6.79 -19.73
N GLU A 197 -7.00 -6.91 -19.16
CA GLU A 197 -7.86 -8.09 -19.40
C GLU A 197 -8.59 -8.02 -20.74
N GLU A 198 -9.00 -6.83 -21.17
CA GLU A 198 -9.70 -6.62 -22.45
C GLU A 198 -8.75 -6.70 -23.65
N GLU A 199 -7.54 -6.12 -23.55
CA GLU A 199 -6.51 -6.28 -24.59
C GLU A 199 -6.11 -7.76 -24.75
N ASN A 200 -5.98 -8.52 -23.67
CA ASN A 200 -5.68 -9.95 -23.75
C ASN A 200 -6.83 -10.79 -24.33
N LYS A 201 -8.09 -10.37 -24.18
CA LYS A 201 -9.23 -10.99 -24.89
C LYS A 201 -9.17 -10.71 -26.40
N ALA A 202 -8.71 -9.51 -26.81
CA ALA A 202 -8.52 -9.15 -28.21
C ALA A 202 -7.32 -9.89 -28.87
N VAL A 203 -6.29 -10.25 -28.09
CA VAL A 203 -5.12 -11.00 -28.58
C VAL A 203 -5.43 -12.50 -28.81
N THR A 204 -6.59 -13.00 -28.39
CA THR A 204 -7.07 -14.36 -28.72
C THR A 204 -7.84 -14.50 -30.04
N THR A 205 -7.83 -13.50 -30.93
CA THR A 205 -8.53 -13.60 -32.22
C THR A 205 -7.57 -13.58 -33.42
N ALA A 206 -7.56 -14.74 -34.10
CA ALA A 206 -6.80 -15.16 -35.30
C ALA A 206 -5.31 -15.46 -35.10
N ARG A 207 -4.99 -16.77 -35.02
CA ARG A 207 -3.61 -17.30 -35.00
C ARG A 207 -2.97 -17.41 -36.38
N SER A 208 -3.65 -16.96 -37.43
CA SER A 208 -3.08 -16.82 -38.77
C SER A 208 -3.80 -15.76 -39.60
N PRO A 209 -3.13 -15.19 -40.63
CA PRO A 209 -3.76 -14.29 -41.60
C PRO A 209 -5.00 -14.89 -42.27
N GLU A 210 -5.01 -16.21 -42.50
CA GLU A 210 -6.16 -16.96 -43.01
C GLU A 210 -7.37 -16.94 -42.07
N GLU A 211 -7.16 -17.04 -40.75
CA GLU A 211 -8.23 -16.96 -39.75
C GLU A 211 -8.82 -15.55 -39.64
N LEU A 212 -7.97 -14.53 -39.73
CA LEU A 212 -8.39 -13.13 -39.76
C LEU A 212 -9.25 -12.84 -41.00
N ARG A 213 -8.85 -13.37 -42.17
CA ARG A 213 -9.57 -13.18 -43.43
C ARG A 213 -10.96 -13.83 -43.40
N LYS A 214 -11.09 -15.01 -42.81
CA LYS A 214 -12.38 -15.70 -42.66
C LYS A 214 -13.34 -15.00 -41.69
N ALA A 215 -12.80 -14.42 -40.60
CA ALA A 215 -13.61 -13.68 -39.64
C ALA A 215 -14.20 -12.39 -40.25
N LEU A 216 -13.45 -11.73 -41.14
CA LEU A 216 -13.89 -10.51 -41.83
C LEU A 216 -14.85 -10.77 -43.00
N GLU A 217 -14.78 -11.94 -43.63
CA GLU A 217 -15.72 -12.35 -44.70
C GLU A 217 -17.09 -12.82 -44.15
N ALA A 218 -17.20 -13.05 -42.83
CA ALA A 218 -18.41 -13.53 -42.17
C ALA A 218 -19.19 -12.45 -41.38
N ALA A 219 -18.71 -11.20 -41.40
CA ALA A 219 -19.38 -10.00 -40.87
C ALA A 219 -20.05 -9.22 -42.01
#